data_AF-A0A833A4H4-F1
#
_entry.id   AF-A0A833A4H4-F1
#
_cell.length_a   1.000
_cell.length_b   1.000
_cell.length_c   1.000
_cell.angle_alpha   90.00
_cell.angle_beta   90.00
_cell.angle_gamma   90.00
#
_symmetry.space_group_name_H-M   'P 1'
#
loop_
_entity.id
_entity.type
_entity.pdbx_description
1 polymer ?
#
loop_
_entity_poly.entity_id
_entity_poly.type
_entity_poly.pdbx_seq_one_letter_code
_entity_poly.pdbx_strand_id
1 'polypeptide(L)'
;MVNDKVMGVVLLIVSIVAILVYGWLVFFPPQISIMGTTIDIFVLKLTGFVAVLALFGILAWIGYTLATTPPPKPIEEIEKEIEEELKKLEAEIREQKQKNDIESQEKEQRNQG
;
A
#
# COMPACT_ATOMS: atom_id res chain seq x y z
N MET A 1 4.83 15.78 20.48
CA MET A 1 4.89 15.03 19.22
C MET A 1 5.69 13.77 19.51
N VAL A 2 5.09 12.59 19.42
CA VAL A 2 5.83 11.33 19.57
C VAL A 2 6.77 11.27 18.37
N ASN A 3 8.07 11.19 18.61
CA ASN A 3 9.04 11.17 17.53
C ASN A 3 8.88 9.85 16.77
N ASP A 4 8.51 9.88 15.50
CA ASP A 4 8.36 8.69 14.65
C ASP A 4 9.61 7.81 14.67
N LYS A 5 10.78 8.43 14.87
CA LYS A 5 12.07 7.76 15.08
C LYS A 5 12.10 6.85 16.32
N VAL A 6 11.46 7.25 17.41
CA VAL A 6 11.38 6.44 18.65
C VAL A 6 10.48 5.24 18.44
N MET A 7 9.34 5.41 17.78
CA MET A 7 8.46 4.30 17.42
C MET A 7 9.16 3.29 16.50
N GLY A 8 9.90 3.78 15.49
CA GLY A 8 10.69 2.93 14.61
C GLY A 8 11.79 2.14 15.36
N VAL A 9 12.52 2.78 16.26
CA VAL A 9 13.59 2.13 17.04
C VAL A 9 13.02 1.12 18.04
N VAL A 10 11.92 1.44 18.71
CA VAL A 10 11.24 0.51 19.63
C VAL A 10 10.78 -0.72 18.87
N LEU A 11 10.14 -0.54 17.71
CA LEU A 11 9.67 -1.65 16.89
C LEU A 11 10.84 -2.52 16.40
N LEU A 12 11.95 -1.91 15.98
CA LEU A 12 13.16 -2.63 15.57
C LEU A 12 13.76 -3.48 16.71
N ILE A 13 13.88 -2.92 17.91
CA ILE A 13 14.41 -3.65 19.07
C ILE A 13 13.47 -4.80 19.45
N VAL A 14 12.16 -4.56 19.49
CA VAL A 14 11.16 -5.60 19.79
C VAL A 14 11.22 -6.73 18.76
N SER A 15 11.33 -6.41 17.47
CA SER A 15 11.46 -7.42 16.42
C SER A 15 12.74 -8.24 16.56
N ILE A 16 13.89 -7.60 16.83
CA ILE A 16 15.16 -8.33 17.02
C ILE A 16 15.07 -9.26 18.23
N VAL A 17 14.54 -8.78 19.35
CA VAL A 17 14.35 -9.61 20.56
C VAL A 17 13.41 -10.77 20.27
N ALA A 18 12.29 -10.53 19.59
CA ALA A 18 11.36 -11.58 19.22
C ALA A 18 12.00 -12.67 18.34
N ILE A 19 12.83 -12.28 17.36
CA ILE A 19 13.55 -13.23 16.48
C ILE A 19 14.53 -14.08 17.29
N LEU A 20 15.29 -13.45 18.19
CA LEU A 20 16.26 -14.16 19.03
C LEU A 20 15.58 -15.14 19.98
N VAL A 21 14.50 -14.72 20.65
CA VAL A 21 13.71 -15.58 21.54
C VAL A 21 13.06 -16.72 20.76
N TYR A 22 12.46 -16.42 19.60
CA TYR A 22 11.85 -17.43 18.73
C TYR A 22 12.88 -18.47 18.27
N GLY A 23 14.02 -18.02 17.75
CA GLY A 23 15.11 -18.90 17.31
C GLY A 23 15.62 -19.75 18.47
N TRP A 24 15.87 -19.15 19.63
CA TRP A 24 16.28 -19.88 20.82
C TRP A 24 15.27 -20.97 21.22
N LEU A 25 13.98 -20.64 21.24
CA LEU A 25 12.93 -21.57 21.66
C LEU A 25 12.75 -22.74 20.69
N VAL A 26 13.02 -22.53 19.40
CA VAL A 26 12.95 -23.56 18.35
C VAL A 26 14.18 -24.47 18.36
N PHE A 27 15.40 -23.92 18.52
CA PHE A 27 16.65 -24.70 18.49
C PHE A 27 17.03 -25.31 19.84
N PHE A 28 16.64 -24.68 20.95
CA PHE A 28 16.84 -25.15 22.32
C PHE A 28 15.51 -25.18 23.06
N PRO A 29 14.57 -26.07 22.66
CA PRO A 29 13.28 -26.15 23.33
C PRO A 29 13.47 -26.60 24.78
N PRO A 30 12.87 -25.90 25.75
CA PRO A 30 12.81 -26.42 27.11
C PRO A 30 11.99 -27.72 27.13
N GLN A 31 12.23 -28.60 28.09
CA GLN A 31 11.47 -29.85 28.30
C GLN A 31 10.04 -29.60 28.82
N ILE A 32 9.38 -28.58 28.31
CA ILE A 32 8.02 -28.17 28.65
C ILE A 32 7.15 -28.59 27.47
N SER A 33 6.09 -29.35 27.77
CA SER A 33 5.13 -29.82 26.77
C SER A 33 3.81 -29.07 26.91
N ILE A 34 3.26 -28.58 25.80
CA ILE A 34 1.94 -27.93 25.74
C ILE A 34 1.03 -28.84 24.93
N MET A 35 -0.15 -29.18 25.48
CA MET A 35 -1.15 -30.00 24.76
C MET A 35 -0.55 -31.32 24.21
N GLY A 36 0.32 -31.96 24.98
CA GLY A 36 0.99 -33.22 24.61
C GLY A 36 2.06 -33.11 23.52
N THR A 37 2.38 -31.91 23.04
CA THR A 37 3.40 -31.64 22.02
C THR A 37 4.54 -30.81 22.60
N THR A 38 5.76 -31.03 22.15
CA THR A 38 6.91 -30.22 22.53
C THR A 38 6.80 -28.80 21.94
N ILE A 39 7.33 -27.81 22.64
CA ILE A 39 7.17 -26.39 22.29
C ILE A 39 7.76 -26.06 20.92
N ASP A 40 8.91 -26.63 20.56
CA ASP A 40 9.51 -26.51 19.22
C ASP A 40 8.53 -26.91 18.11
N ILE A 41 7.93 -28.08 18.23
CA ILE A 41 7.01 -28.62 17.23
C ILE A 41 5.72 -27.79 17.20
N PHE A 42 5.20 -27.37 18.35
CA PHE A 42 4.03 -26.51 18.40
C PHE A 42 4.26 -25.17 17.70
N VAL A 43 5.38 -24.52 18.01
CA VAL A 43 5.77 -23.22 17.43
C VAL A 43 6.01 -23.34 15.93
N LEU A 44 6.68 -24.40 15.47
CA LEU A 44 6.88 -24.68 14.04
C LEU A 44 5.57 -24.94 13.29
N LYS A 45 4.63 -25.68 13.91
CA LYS A 45 3.29 -25.90 13.33
C LYS A 45 2.53 -24.59 13.20
N LEU A 46 2.61 -23.73 14.23
CA LEU A 46 1.95 -22.43 14.22
C LEU A 46 2.52 -21.51 13.13
N THR A 47 3.84 -21.37 13.02
CA THR A 47 4.46 -20.52 12.00
C THR A 47 4.28 -21.08 10.59
N GLY A 48 4.37 -22.40 10.42
CA GLY A 48 4.04 -23.07 9.16
C GLY A 48 2.59 -22.82 8.75
N PHE A 49 1.65 -22.90 9.68
CA PHE A 49 0.24 -22.60 9.41
C PHE A 49 0.02 -21.13 9.03
N VAL A 50 0.65 -20.19 9.73
CA VAL A 50 0.58 -18.75 9.39
C VAL A 50 1.17 -18.48 8.01
N ALA A 51 2.29 -19.12 7.65
CA ALA A 51 2.89 -18.99 6.32
C ALA A 51 1.95 -19.50 5.21
N VAL A 52 1.28 -20.63 5.45
CA VAL A 52 0.27 -21.17 4.53
C VAL A 52 -0.94 -20.24 4.44
N LEU A 53 -1.44 -19.71 5.57
CA LEU A 53 -2.53 -18.73 5.56
C LEU A 53 -2.18 -17.44 4.82
N ALA A 54 -0.95 -16.94 4.93
CA ALA A 54 -0.51 -15.78 4.17
C ALA A 54 -0.53 -16.05 2.66
N LEU A 55 -0.01 -17.21 2.24
CA LEU A 55 -0.02 -17.62 0.84
C LEU A 55 -1.46 -17.77 0.31
N PHE A 56 -2.30 -18.52 1.01
CA PHE A 56 -3.70 -18.70 0.61
C PHE A 56 -4.51 -17.42 0.73
N GLY A 57 -4.18 -16.52 1.64
CA GLY A 57 -4.79 -15.20 1.75
C GLY A 57 -4.55 -14.35 0.50
N ILE A 58 -3.31 -14.36 -0.01
CA ILE A 58 -2.97 -13.70 -1.27
C ILE A 58 -3.71 -14.35 -2.44
N LEU A 59 -3.71 -15.70 -2.53
CA LEU A 59 -4.43 -16.41 -3.59
C LEU A 59 -5.94 -16.16 -3.55
N ALA A 60 -6.53 -16.14 -2.36
CA ALA A 60 -7.94 -15.84 -2.17
C ALA A 60 -8.27 -14.39 -2.55
N TRP A 61 -7.39 -13.44 -2.22
CA TRP A 61 -7.54 -12.05 -2.64
C TRP A 61 -7.49 -11.91 -4.16
N ILE A 62 -6.52 -12.54 -4.82
CA ILE A 62 -6.44 -12.53 -6.30
C ILE A 62 -7.68 -13.18 -6.91
N GLY A 63 -8.07 -14.35 -6.40
CA GLY A 63 -9.28 -15.05 -6.83
C GLY A 63 -10.54 -14.19 -6.64
N TYR A 64 -10.63 -13.46 -5.53
CA TYR A 64 -11.70 -12.50 -5.28
C TYR A 64 -11.70 -11.40 -6.34
N THR A 65 -10.55 -10.77 -6.62
CA THR A 65 -10.47 -9.71 -7.63
C THR A 65 -10.85 -10.20 -9.02
N LEU A 66 -10.41 -11.40 -9.44
CA LEU A 66 -10.78 -11.99 -10.73
C LEU A 66 -12.26 -12.34 -10.83
N ALA A 67 -12.86 -12.83 -9.74
CA ALA A 67 -14.28 -13.13 -9.69
C ALA A 67 -15.14 -11.85 -9.71
N THR A 68 -14.61 -10.74 -9.19
CA THR A 68 -15.30 -9.46 -9.12
C THR A 68 -14.93 -8.47 -10.23
N THR A 69 -13.99 -8.82 -11.12
CA THR A 69 -13.74 -8.05 -12.34
C THR A 69 -14.72 -8.50 -13.42
N PRO A 70 -15.80 -7.74 -13.70
CA PRO A 70 -16.60 -7.97 -14.87
C PRO A 70 -15.70 -7.83 -16.11
N PRO A 71 -15.96 -8.61 -17.17
CA PRO A 71 -15.16 -8.60 -18.39
C PRO A 71 -14.98 -7.16 -18.86
N PRO A 72 -13.74 -6.78 -19.26
CA PRO A 72 -13.40 -5.42 -19.62
C PRO A 72 -14.40 -4.88 -20.63
N LYS A 73 -14.98 -3.70 -20.32
CA LYS A 73 -15.93 -3.03 -21.22
C LYS A 73 -15.27 -2.75 -22.59
N PRO A 74 -16.05 -2.71 -23.68
CA PRO A 74 -15.53 -2.44 -25.03
C PRO A 74 -14.71 -1.14 -25.06
N ILE A 75 -13.56 -1.20 -25.73
CA ILE A 75 -12.53 -0.14 -25.77
C ILE A 75 -13.07 1.22 -26.27
N GLU A 76 -14.12 1.20 -27.10
CA GLU A 76 -14.71 2.41 -27.72
C GLU A 76 -15.35 3.39 -26.72
N GLU A 77 -15.92 2.92 -25.60
CA GLU A 77 -16.51 3.81 -24.59
C GLU A 77 -15.42 4.48 -23.73
N ILE A 78 -14.38 3.73 -23.39
CA ILE A 78 -13.24 4.21 -22.59
C ILE A 78 -12.43 5.24 -23.39
N GLU A 79 -12.21 5.01 -24.68
CA GLU A 79 -11.49 5.95 -25.55
C GLU A 79 -12.27 7.27 -25.72
N LYS A 80 -13.61 7.21 -25.86
CA LYS A 80 -14.46 8.40 -25.95
C LYS A 80 -14.52 9.20 -24.64
N GLU A 81 -14.65 8.53 -23.48
CA GLU A 81 -14.63 9.21 -22.18
C GLU A 81 -13.28 9.89 -21.92
N ILE A 82 -12.16 9.22 -22.23
CA ILE A 82 -10.82 9.78 -22.07
C ILE A 82 -10.57 10.94 -23.05
N GLU A 83 -11.03 10.85 -24.29
CA GLU A 83 -10.89 11.92 -25.28
C GLU A 83 -11.73 13.16 -24.90
N GLU A 84 -12.94 12.97 -24.35
CA GLU A 84 -13.75 14.08 -23.82
C GLU A 84 -13.11 14.74 -22.59
N GLU A 85 -12.57 13.97 -21.65
CA GLU A 85 -11.87 14.52 -20.48
C GLU A 85 -10.60 15.27 -20.88
N LEU A 86 -9.81 14.74 -21.82
CA LEU A 86 -8.63 15.42 -22.37
C LEU A 86 -8.99 16.74 -23.05
N LYS A 87 -10.05 16.78 -23.87
CA LYS A 87 -10.51 18.01 -24.53
C LYS A 87 -10.97 19.07 -23.54
N LYS A 88 -11.67 18.68 -22.47
CA LYS A 88 -12.09 19.61 -21.41
C LYS A 88 -10.88 20.18 -20.66
N LEU A 89 -9.92 19.33 -20.31
CA LEU A 89 -8.70 19.75 -19.61
C LEU A 89 -7.85 20.69 -20.47
N GLU A 90 -7.73 20.41 -21.77
CA GLU A 90 -6.98 21.25 -22.71
C GLU A 90 -7.66 22.63 -22.91
N ALA A 91 -9.00 22.66 -22.95
CA ALA A 91 -9.77 23.90 -22.97
C ALA A 91 -9.57 24.73 -21.70
N GLU A 92 -9.63 24.10 -20.52
CA GLU A 92 -9.44 24.77 -19.23
C GLU A 92 -8.02 25.34 -19.06
N ILE A 93 -6.99 24.59 -19.49
CA ILE A 93 -5.60 25.08 -19.50
C ILE A 93 -5.46 26.29 -20.43
N ARG A 94 -6.12 26.27 -21.59
CA ARG A 94 -6.07 27.36 -22.57
C ARG A 94 -6.74 28.62 -22.01
N GLU A 95 -7.89 28.49 -21.36
CA GLU A 95 -8.59 29.59 -20.70
C GLU A 95 -7.79 30.15 -19.53
N GLN A 96 -7.20 29.30 -18.68
CA GLN A 96 -6.34 29.76 -17.57
C GLN A 96 -5.11 30.50 -18.08
N LYS A 97 -4.46 30.00 -19.14
CA LYS A 97 -3.29 30.66 -19.72
C LYS A 97 -3.66 32.03 -20.30
N GLN A 98 -4.80 32.12 -20.99
CA GLN A 98 -5.31 33.39 -21.51
C GLN A 98 -5.64 34.38 -20.38
N LYS A 99 -6.26 33.91 -19.29
CA LYS A 99 -6.51 34.74 -18.10
C LYS A 99 -5.23 35.25 -17.45
N ASN A 100 -4.23 34.38 -17.28
CA ASN A 100 -2.95 34.74 -16.68
C ASN A 100 -2.17 35.72 -17.56
N ASP A 101 -2.21 35.56 -18.88
CA ASP A 101 -1.56 36.47 -19.83
C ASP A 101 -2.23 37.86 -19.81
N ILE A 102 -3.57 37.91 -19.73
CA ILE A 102 -4.33 39.18 -19.60
C ILE A 102 -4.02 39.86 -18.25
N GLU A 103 -4.04 39.11 -17.14
CA GLU A 103 -3.77 39.66 -15.81
C GLU A 103 -2.32 40.16 -15.66
N SER A 104 -1.38 39.52 -16.35
CA SER A 104 0.03 39.95 -16.40
C SER A 104 0.19 41.26 -17.18
N GLN A 105 -0.48 41.40 -18.32
CA GLN A 105 -0.46 42.63 -19.12
C GLN A 105 -1.16 43.80 -18.43
N GLU A 106 -2.24 43.53 -17.70
CA GLU A 106 -2.99 44.55 -16.95
C GLU A 106 -2.17 45.09 -15.75
N LYS A 107 -1.43 44.22 -15.05
CA LYS A 107 -0.50 44.62 -13.98
C LYS A 107 0.69 45.44 -14.50
N GLU A 108 1.20 45.10 -15.68
CA GLU A 108 2.33 45.81 -16.30
C GLU A 108 1.93 47.21 -16.77
N GLN A 109 0.73 47.36 -17.36
CA GLN A 109 0.19 48.67 -17.75
C GLN A 109 -0.15 49.55 -16.54
N ARG A 110 -0.62 48.97 -15.44
CA ARG A 110 -0.98 49.71 -14.22
C ARG A 110 0.23 50.22 -13.43
N ASN A 111 1.43 49.69 -13.66
CA ASN A 111 2.65 50.10 -12.99
C ASN A 111 3.49 51.11 -13.81
N GLN A 112 3.07 51.42 -15.04
CA GLN A 112 3.74 52.36 -15.97
C GLN A 112 2.98 53.68 -16.20
N GLY A 113 1.81 53.86 -15.58
CA GLY A 113 1.03 55.12 -15.59
C GLY A 113 0.99 55.77 -14.22
#